data_AF-A0A9E4R8T2-F1
#
_entry.id   AF-A0A9E4R8T2-F1
#
_cell.length_a   1.000
_cell.length_b   1.000
_cell.length_c   1.000
_cell.angle_alpha   90.00
_cell.angle_beta   90.00
_cell.angle_gamma   90.00
#
_symmetry.space_group_name_H-M   'P 1'
#
loop_
_entity.id
_entity.type
_entity.pdbx_description
1 polymer ?
#
loop_
_entity_poly.entity_id
_entity_poly.type
_entity_poly.pdbx_seq_one_letter_code
_entity_poly.pdbx_strand_id
1 'polypeptide(L)'
;MAISRSRAQDYAESLLNRPRGETPVTLRRFRSGCTLFYGRRALTKTHASAVGELQAEFMAQALGLEVPAVGESASTRIATGALYRAIAISSLDLRRPEARVLLGELLRTAAMQRGGFETLDV
;
A
#
# COMPACT_ATOMS: atom_id res chain seq x y z
N MET A 1 5.57 -20.12 -3.19
CA MET A 1 6.33 -19.57 -2.05
C MET A 1 5.42 -18.69 -1.21
N ALA A 2 5.28 -18.99 0.08
CA ALA A 2 4.52 -18.13 0.98
C ALA A 2 5.36 -16.91 1.38
N ILE A 3 4.90 -15.70 1.04
CA ILE A 3 5.56 -14.47 1.48
C ILE A 3 5.31 -14.31 2.98
N SER A 4 6.37 -14.30 3.79
CA SER A 4 6.27 -13.99 5.21
C SER A 4 5.89 -12.51 5.40
N ARG A 5 4.85 -12.25 6.20
CA ARG A 5 4.37 -10.88 6.44
C ARG A 5 5.36 -10.07 7.27
N SER A 6 5.98 -10.67 8.28
CA SER A 6 7.00 -9.99 9.09
C SER A 6 8.19 -9.55 8.25
N ARG A 7 8.76 -10.46 7.45
CA ARG A 7 9.88 -10.12 6.55
C ARG A 7 9.53 -9.05 5.51
N ALA A 8 8.30 -9.06 5.01
CA ALA A 8 7.83 -8.02 4.10
C ALA A 8 7.75 -6.66 4.80
N GLN A 9 7.25 -6.65 6.04
CA GLN A 9 7.17 -5.46 6.89
C GLN A 9 8.56 -4.92 7.24
N ASP A 10 9.51 -5.77 7.67
CA ASP A 10 10.89 -5.36 7.96
C ASP A 10 11.53 -4.69 6.73
N TYR A 11 11.28 -5.26 5.55
CA TYR A 11 11.77 -4.69 4.30
C TYR A 11 11.07 -3.37 3.95
N ALA A 12 9.76 -3.28 4.14
CA ALA A 12 9.02 -2.03 3.97
C ALA A 12 9.56 -0.92 4.87
N GLU A 13 9.81 -1.19 6.15
CA GLU A 13 10.42 -0.23 7.08
C GLU A 13 11.81 0.21 6.60
N SER A 14 12.65 -0.74 6.16
CA SER A 14 13.97 -0.41 5.60
C SER A 14 13.91 0.47 4.37
N LEU A 15 12.85 0.34 3.56
CA LEU A 15 12.61 1.14 2.37
C LEU A 15 12.15 2.55 2.75
N LEU A 16 11.20 2.64 3.69
CA LEU A 16 10.60 3.89 4.17
C LEU A 16 11.58 4.76 4.98
N ASN A 17 12.54 4.14 5.69
CA ASN A 17 13.56 4.84 6.48
C ASN A 17 14.66 5.52 5.63
N ARG A 18 14.60 5.42 4.30
CA ARG A 18 15.56 6.05 3.39
C ARG A 18 14.89 7.22 2.67
N PRO A 19 15.45 8.45 2.73
CA PRO A 19 14.93 9.58 1.98
C PRO A 19 14.91 9.28 0.49
N ARG A 20 13.73 9.39 -0.12
CA ARG A 20 13.50 9.12 -1.55
C ARG A 20 12.34 10.00 -2.04
N GLY A 21 12.42 10.39 -3.31
CA GLY A 21 11.27 10.94 -4.04
C GLY A 21 10.22 9.85 -4.32
N GLU A 22 9.76 9.74 -5.55
CA GLU A 22 8.78 8.72 -5.89
C GLU A 22 9.38 7.31 -6.04
N THR A 23 8.73 6.35 -5.39
CA THR A 23 9.08 4.93 -5.44
C THR A 23 8.18 4.20 -6.42
N PRO A 24 8.74 3.49 -7.42
CA PRO A 24 7.93 2.66 -8.32
C PRO A 24 7.44 1.41 -7.57
N VAL A 25 6.15 1.18 -7.56
CA VAL A 25 5.53 0.03 -6.90
C VAL A 25 4.58 -0.70 -7.82
N THR A 26 4.41 -2.00 -7.58
CA THR A 26 3.50 -2.85 -8.35
C THR A 26 2.54 -3.56 -7.39
N LEU A 27 1.25 -3.30 -7.55
CA LEU A 27 0.20 -4.04 -6.88
C LEU A 27 -0.19 -5.23 -7.76
N ARG A 28 -0.09 -6.44 -7.23
CA ARG A 28 -0.45 -7.67 -7.96
C ARG A 28 -1.53 -8.43 -7.20
N ARG A 29 -2.59 -8.85 -7.90
CA ARG A 29 -3.66 -9.66 -7.32
C ARG A 29 -3.45 -11.12 -7.65
N PHE A 30 -3.50 -11.94 -6.61
CA PHE A 30 -3.49 -13.39 -6.67
C PHE A 30 -4.82 -13.94 -6.17
N ARG A 31 -5.06 -15.23 -6.37
CA ARG A 31 -6.22 -15.92 -5.77
C ARG A 31 -6.26 -15.85 -4.25
N SER A 32 -5.10 -15.66 -3.61
CA SER A 32 -4.96 -15.61 -2.15
C SER A 32 -5.04 -14.21 -1.55
N GLY A 33 -5.19 -13.15 -2.36
CA GLY A 33 -5.20 -11.74 -1.94
C GLY A 33 -4.30 -10.87 -2.81
N CYS A 34 -4.00 -9.66 -2.36
CA CYS A 34 -3.12 -8.73 -3.07
C CYS A 34 -1.74 -8.64 -2.42
N THR A 35 -0.70 -8.40 -3.20
CA THR A 35 0.64 -8.11 -2.70
C THR A 35 1.19 -6.87 -3.37
N LEU A 36 1.75 -5.98 -2.55
CA LEU A 36 2.44 -4.78 -3.02
C LEU A 36 3.93 -5.06 -3.11
N PHE A 37 4.54 -4.76 -4.25
CA PHE A 37 5.94 -5.01 -4.53
C PHE A 37 6.71 -3.71 -4.77
N TYR A 38 7.98 -3.73 -4.36
CA TYR A 38 9.03 -2.85 -4.86
C TYR A 38 10.05 -3.73 -5.59
N GLY A 39 10.08 -3.65 -6.93
CA GLY A 39 10.81 -4.58 -7.77
C GLY A 39 10.36 -6.02 -7.54
N ARG A 40 11.26 -6.90 -7.11
CA ARG A 40 10.97 -8.32 -6.84
C ARG A 40 10.63 -8.61 -5.37
N ARG A 41 10.62 -7.60 -4.50
CA ARG A 41 10.43 -7.76 -3.05
C ARG A 41 9.07 -7.26 -2.62
N ALA A 42 8.37 -8.06 -1.83
CA ALA A 42 7.08 -7.69 -1.27
C ALA A 42 7.27 -6.70 -0.11
N LEU A 43 6.44 -5.66 -0.09
CA LEU A 43 6.34 -4.67 0.98
C LEU A 43 5.24 -5.04 1.97
N THR A 44 4.10 -5.49 1.45
CA THR A 44 2.99 -5.98 2.27
C THR A 44 2.08 -6.88 1.43
N LYS A 45 1.14 -7.56 2.09
CA LYS A 45 0.09 -8.36 1.46
C LYS A 45 -1.23 -8.25 2.23
N THR A 46 -2.32 -8.46 1.52
CA THR A 46 -3.65 -8.73 2.07
C THR A 46 -4.06 -10.16 1.76
N HIS A 47 -5.20 -10.58 2.31
CA HIS A 47 -5.73 -11.94 2.17
C HIS A 47 -7.05 -11.93 1.40
N ALA A 48 -7.44 -13.07 0.81
CA ALA A 48 -8.74 -13.26 0.14
C ALA A 48 -9.94 -13.39 1.10
N SER A 49 -9.82 -12.89 2.33
CA SER A 49 -10.98 -12.76 3.23
C SER A 49 -11.71 -11.46 2.94
N ALA A 50 -12.99 -11.35 3.32
CA ALA A 50 -13.77 -10.11 3.12
C ALA A 50 -13.06 -8.85 3.65
N VAL A 51 -12.44 -8.95 4.83
CA VAL A 51 -11.64 -7.84 5.40
C VAL A 51 -10.38 -7.59 4.59
N GLY A 52 -9.71 -8.64 4.11
CA GLY A 52 -8.50 -8.52 3.30
C GLY A 52 -8.74 -7.97 1.89
N GLU A 53 -9.94 -8.20 1.33
CA GLU A 53 -10.38 -7.57 0.08
C GLU A 53 -10.62 -6.08 0.28
N LEU A 54 -11.33 -5.67 1.34
CA LEU A 54 -11.48 -4.26 1.69
C LEU A 54 -10.12 -3.57 1.93
N GLN A 55 -9.19 -4.24 2.64
CA GLN A 55 -7.82 -3.75 2.80
C GLN A 55 -7.11 -3.57 1.44
N ALA A 56 -7.34 -4.49 0.49
CA ALA A 56 -6.75 -4.39 -0.85
C ALA A 56 -7.31 -3.21 -1.64
N GLU A 57 -8.62 -2.99 -1.57
CA GLU A 57 -9.30 -1.86 -2.20
C GLU A 57 -8.79 -0.53 -1.66
N PHE A 58 -8.77 -0.36 -0.35
CA PHE A 58 -8.27 0.89 0.24
C PHE A 58 -6.76 1.08 0.06
N MET A 59 -5.98 -0.02 0.03
CA MET A 59 -4.56 0.05 -0.32
C MET A 59 -4.39 0.52 -1.77
N ALA A 60 -5.16 -0.01 -2.72
CA ALA A 60 -5.13 0.45 -4.11
C ALA A 60 -5.53 1.91 -4.23
N GLN A 61 -6.59 2.33 -3.53
CA GLN A 61 -7.04 3.72 -3.48
C GLN A 61 -5.97 4.66 -2.92
N ALA A 62 -5.25 4.25 -1.87
CA ALA A 62 -4.12 4.99 -1.33
C ALA A 62 -2.95 5.12 -2.33
N LEU A 63 -2.81 4.15 -3.24
CA LEU A 63 -1.85 4.18 -4.33
C LEU A 63 -2.33 5.01 -5.54
N GLY A 64 -3.61 5.41 -5.59
CA GLY A 64 -4.21 6.00 -6.78
C GLY A 64 -4.42 4.98 -7.90
N LEU A 65 -4.63 3.72 -7.53
CA LEU A 65 -4.86 2.59 -8.44
C LEU A 65 -6.22 1.95 -8.16
N GLU A 66 -6.70 1.19 -9.14
CA GLU A 66 -7.76 0.20 -8.91
C GLU A 66 -7.13 -1.15 -8.54
N VAL A 67 -7.92 -2.01 -7.89
CA VAL A 67 -7.49 -3.38 -7.61
C VAL A 67 -7.47 -4.16 -8.94
N PRO A 68 -6.31 -4.69 -9.37
CA PRO A 68 -6.23 -5.41 -10.65
C PRO A 68 -7.07 -6.70 -10.62
N ALA A 69 -7.39 -7.26 -11.79
CA ALA A 69 -8.04 -8.57 -11.86
C ALA A 69 -7.11 -9.68 -11.32
N VAL A 70 -7.69 -10.83 -10.98
CA VAL A 70 -6.90 -11.96 -10.46
C VAL A 70 -5.91 -12.45 -11.51
N GLY A 71 -4.62 -12.44 -11.18
CA GLY A 71 -3.53 -12.79 -12.09
C GLY A 71 -2.82 -11.57 -12.69
N GLU A 72 -3.44 -10.40 -12.62
CA GLU A 72 -2.94 -9.15 -13.19
C GLU A 72 -2.21 -8.27 -12.15
N SER A 73 -1.61 -7.19 -12.64
CA SER A 73 -0.89 -6.22 -11.84
C SER A 73 -1.08 -4.80 -12.37
N ALA A 74 -1.11 -3.83 -11.45
CA ALA A 74 -1.08 -2.41 -11.74
C ALA A 74 0.18 -1.78 -11.13
N SER A 75 0.81 -0.83 -11.82
CA SER A 75 2.03 -0.17 -11.35
C SER A 75 1.85 1.34 -11.29
N THR A 76 2.50 1.98 -10.32
CA THR A 76 2.51 3.43 -10.16
C THR A 76 3.83 3.90 -9.55
N ARG A 77 4.10 5.20 -9.61
CA ARG A 77 5.15 5.86 -8.84
C ARG A 77 4.48 6.64 -7.73
N ILE A 78 5.00 6.53 -6.50
CA ILE A 78 4.35 7.14 -5.35
C ILE A 78 5.34 7.71 -4.35
N ALA A 79 5.02 8.88 -3.80
CA ALA A 79 5.77 9.50 -2.73
C ALA A 79 5.84 8.59 -1.49
N THR A 80 6.99 8.59 -0.81
CA THR A 80 7.26 7.76 0.38
C THR A 80 6.18 7.87 1.45
N GLY A 81 5.64 9.08 1.67
CA GLY A 81 4.55 9.30 2.64
C GLY A 81 3.24 8.58 2.27
N ALA A 82 2.87 8.54 0.99
CA ALA A 82 1.65 7.86 0.56
C ALA A 82 1.88 6.34 0.50
N LEU A 83 3.10 5.89 0.19
CA LEU A 83 3.49 4.49 0.30
C LEU A 83 3.35 3.96 1.74
N TYR A 84 3.82 4.72 2.73
CA TYR A 84 3.64 4.37 4.15
C TYR A 84 2.17 4.13 4.49
N ARG A 85 1.28 5.01 4.00
CA ARG A 85 -0.16 4.92 4.25
C ARG A 85 -0.78 3.70 3.60
N ALA A 86 -0.41 3.39 2.36
CA ALA A 86 -0.85 2.18 1.67
C ALA A 86 -0.44 0.90 2.45
N ILE A 87 0.80 0.87 2.95
CA ILE A 87 1.31 -0.24 3.78
C ILE A 87 0.54 -0.32 5.10
N ALA A 88 0.32 0.80 5.79
CA ALA A 88 -0.43 0.82 7.05
C ALA A 88 -1.87 0.32 6.87
N ILE A 89 -2.57 0.74 5.80
CA ILE A 89 -3.95 0.30 5.49
C ILE A 89 -4.06 -1.22 5.39
N SER A 90 -3.07 -1.88 4.79
CA SER A 90 -3.04 -3.35 4.66
C SER A 90 -3.00 -4.10 6.01
N SER A 91 -2.73 -3.38 7.11
CA SER A 91 -2.63 -3.93 8.46
C SER A 91 -3.76 -3.55 9.40
N LEU A 92 -4.69 -2.68 8.98
CA LEU A 92 -5.80 -2.25 9.82
C LEU A 92 -6.82 -3.36 10.05
N ASP A 93 -7.24 -3.56 11.31
CA ASP A 93 -8.41 -4.39 11.60
C ASP A 93 -9.70 -3.58 11.34
N LEU A 94 -10.16 -3.57 10.09
CA LEU A 94 -11.31 -2.77 9.64
C LEU A 94 -12.65 -3.15 10.29
N ARG A 95 -12.69 -4.27 11.03
CA ARG A 95 -13.85 -4.64 11.84
C ARG A 95 -14.04 -3.67 13.00
N ARG A 96 -12.96 -3.07 13.49
CA ARG A 96 -12.95 -2.09 14.58
C ARG A 96 -13.35 -0.69 14.09
N PRO A 97 -14.33 -0.02 14.73
CA PRO A 97 -14.72 1.36 14.36
C PRO A 97 -13.56 2.35 14.38
N GLU A 98 -12.67 2.25 15.36
CA GLU A 98 -11.51 3.14 15.52
C GLU A 98 -10.53 3.00 14.35
N ALA A 99 -10.37 1.79 13.82
CA ALA A 99 -9.56 1.55 12.63
C ALA A 99 -10.17 2.20 11.38
N ARG A 100 -11.49 2.34 11.30
CA ARG A 100 -12.17 3.04 10.18
C ARG A 100 -11.97 4.55 10.23
N VAL A 101 -11.86 5.13 11.43
CA VAL A 101 -11.48 6.55 11.59
C VAL A 101 -10.05 6.76 11.08
N LEU A 102 -9.11 5.90 11.49
CA LEU A 102 -7.73 5.95 11.01
C LEU A 102 -7.63 5.75 9.50
N LEU A 103 -8.41 4.82 8.94
CA LEU A 103 -8.48 4.58 7.50
C LEU A 103 -8.81 5.87 6.74
N GLY A 104 -9.83 6.61 7.17
CA GLY A 104 -10.23 7.87 6.53
C GLY A 104 -9.09 8.88 6.48
N GLU A 105 -8.37 9.04 7.58
CA GLU A 105 -7.23 9.97 7.67
C GLU A 105 -6.03 9.53 6.81
N LEU A 106 -5.74 8.22 6.79
CA LEU A 106 -4.70 7.63 5.95
C LEU A 106 -5.01 7.85 4.46
N LEU A 107 -6.26 7.61 4.04
CA LEU A 107 -6.70 7.81 2.65
C LEU A 107 -6.68 9.29 2.26
N ARG A 108 -7.24 10.16 3.09
CA ARG A 108 -7.24 11.62 2.89
C ARG A 108 -5.83 12.14 2.70
N THR A 109 -4.93 11.75 3.60
CA THR A 109 -3.55 12.22 3.51
C THR A 109 -2.80 11.60 2.34
N ALA A 110 -3.01 10.32 2.03
CA ALA A 110 -2.43 9.73 0.83
C ALA A 110 -2.88 10.47 -0.43
N ALA A 111 -4.16 10.86 -0.51
CA ALA A 111 -4.68 11.65 -1.63
C ALA A 111 -3.99 13.01 -1.76
N MET A 112 -3.83 13.75 -0.65
CA MET A 112 -3.09 15.02 -0.65
C MET A 112 -1.64 14.83 -1.15
N GLN A 113 -0.99 13.75 -0.73
CA GLN A 113 0.41 13.48 -1.10
C GLN A 113 0.58 12.95 -2.53
N ARG A 114 -0.48 12.44 -3.17
CA ARG A 114 -0.50 12.13 -4.61
C ARG A 114 -0.79 13.36 -5.47
N GLY A 115 -1.51 14.34 -4.92
CA GLY A 115 -2.02 15.52 -5.63
C GLY A 115 -1.07 16.69 -5.78
N GLY A 116 0.20 16.57 -5.37
CA GLY A 116 1.22 17.59 -5.60
C GLY A 116 1.92 18.01 -4.30
N PHE A 117 3.13 17.49 -4.11
CA PHE A 117 4.17 18.37 -3.62
C PHE A 117 4.88 18.88 -4.86
N GLU A 118 4.80 20.19 -5.13
CA GLU A 118 5.93 20.81 -5.82
C GLU A 118 7.15 20.43 -4.99
N THR A 119 8.10 19.78 -5.65
CA THR A 119 9.40 19.58 -5.01
C THR A 119 9.87 20.99 -4.70
N LEU A 120 9.98 21.34 -3.42
CA LEU A 120 10.66 22.58 -3.07
C LEU A 120 12.06 22.44 -3.65
N ASP A 121 12.40 23.25 -4.65
CA ASP A 121 13.79 23.42 -5.05
C ASP A 121 14.47 24.06 -3.85
N VAL A 122 15.24 23.26 -3.11
CA VAL A 122 16.06 23.68 -1.96
C VAL A 122 17.49 23.84 -2.43
#